data_AF-A0A527YYY8-F1
#
_entry.id   AF-A0A527YYY8-F1
#
_cell.length_a   1.000
_cell.length_b   1.000
_cell.length_c   1.000
_cell.angle_alpha   90.00
_cell.angle_beta   90.00
_cell.angle_gamma   90.00
#
_symmetry.space_group_name_H-M   'P 1'
#
loop_
_entity.id
_entity.type
_entity.pdbx_description
1 polymer ?
#
loop_
_entity_poly.entity_id
_entity_poly.type
_entity_poly.pdbx_seq_one_letter_code
_entity_poly.pdbx_strand_id
1 'polypeptide(L)' 'MAAAVTGDPLDPGLLLAVVFIVAGLVFKVGAVPFHMWVPDVYEGAPTTITAFMSVAPKAAGFAVILRVFLNPLVAASDAW' A
#
# COMPACT_ATOMS: atom_id res chain seq x y z
N MET A 1 -1.59 -16.54 15.50
CA MET A 1 -3.06 -16.64 15.51
C MET A 1 -3.59 -15.23 15.26
N ALA A 2 -3.90 -14.90 14.01
CA ALA A 2 -4.51 -13.61 13.70
C ALA A 2 -5.91 -13.59 14.30
N ALA A 3 -6.25 -12.54 15.05
CA ALA A 3 -7.60 -12.39 15.59
C ALA A 3 -8.58 -12.35 14.42
N ALA A 4 -9.55 -13.29 14.41
CA ALA A 4 -10.63 -13.26 13.45
C ALA A 4 -11.45 -12.00 13.72
N VAL A 5 -11.63 -11.16 12.69
CA VAL A 5 -12.58 -10.06 12.73
C VAL A 5 -13.97 -10.68 12.77
N THR A 6 -14.62 -10.66 13.93
CA THR A 6 -15.99 -11.19 14.13
C THR A 6 -17.04 -10.11 13.83
N GLY A 7 -16.87 -9.39 12.72
CA GLY A 7 -17.75 -8.30 12.28
C GLY A 7 -18.61 -8.70 11.10
N ASP A 8 -19.70 -7.97 10.88
CA ASP A 8 -20.49 -8.04 9.65
C ASP A 8 -19.56 -7.89 8.43
N PRO A 9 -19.66 -8.74 7.38
CA PRO A 9 -18.86 -8.61 6.16
C PRO A 9 -18.97 -7.24 5.48
N LEU A 10 -20.01 -6.46 5.77
CA LEU A 10 -20.18 -5.08 5.33
C LEU A 10 -19.83 -4.03 6.39
N ASP A 11 -19.08 -4.38 7.44
CA ASP A 11 -18.65 -3.43 8.47
C ASP A 11 -17.91 -2.24 7.82
N PRO A 12 -18.47 -1.02 7.90
CA PRO A 12 -17.84 0.16 7.32
C PRO A 12 -16.43 0.42 7.88
N GLY A 13 -16.17 0.00 9.14
CA GLY A 13 -14.86 0.10 9.77
C GLY A 13 -13.80 -0.75 9.08
N LEU A 14 -14.12 -2.02 8.83
CA LEU A 14 -13.24 -2.95 8.10
C LEU A 14 -12.97 -2.46 6.66
N LEU A 15 -14.02 -2.04 5.94
CA LEU A 15 -13.87 -1.50 4.59
C LEU A 15 -12.96 -0.27 4.56
N LEU A 16 -13.14 0.66 5.50
CA LEU A 16 -12.30 1.85 5.61
C LEU A 16 -10.83 1.51 5.91
N ALA A 17 -10.59 0.55 6.81
CA ALA A 17 -9.24 0.10 7.14
C ALA A 17 -8.52 -0.48 5.90
N VAL A 18 -9.21 -1.32 5.13
CA VAL A 18 -8.66 -1.91 3.91
C VAL A 18 -8.37 -0.83 2.87
N VAL A 19 -9.30 0.11 2.67
CA VAL A 19 -9.10 1.25 1.75
C VAL A 19 -7.88 2.07 2.15
N PHE A 20 -7.68 2.39 3.43
CA PHE A 20 -6.50 3.14 3.86
C PHE A 20 -5.19 2.38 3.75
N ILE A 21 -5.20 1.07 4.01
CA ILE A 21 -4.02 0.21 3.77
C ILE A 21 -3.65 0.25 2.29
N VAL A 22 -4.63 0.03 1.40
CA VAL A 22 -4.39 0.04 -0.05
C VAL A 22 -3.95 1.43 -0.53
N ALA A 23 -4.60 2.51 -0.09
CA ALA A 23 -4.23 3.88 -0.44
C ALA A 23 -2.80 4.21 -0.03
N GLY A 24 -2.38 3.84 1.19
CA GLY A 24 -1.01 4.04 1.68
C GLY A 24 0.03 3.25 0.86
N LEU A 25 -0.28 2.01 0.48
CA LEU A 25 0.60 1.19 -0.36
C LEU A 25 0.74 1.75 -1.79
N VAL A 26 -0.37 2.18 -2.39
CA VAL A 26 -0.40 2.78 -3.74
C VAL A 26 0.33 4.14 -3.75
N PHE A 27 0.17 4.95 -2.70
CA PHE A 27 0.95 6.17 -2.48
C PHE A 27 2.46 5.88 -2.43
N LYS A 28 2.86 4.83 -1.70
CA LYS A 28 4.28 4.48 -1.52
C LYS A 28 4.99 4.15 -2.84
N VAL A 29 4.30 3.49 -3.76
CA VAL A 29 4.83 3.15 -5.09
C VAL A 29 4.62 4.26 -6.12
N GLY A 30 3.84 5.30 -5.78
CA GLY A 30 3.54 6.43 -6.67
C GLY A 30 2.60 6.06 -7.81
N ALA A 31 1.60 5.21 -7.55
CA ALA A 31 0.60 4.81 -8.53
C ALA A 31 -0.65 5.71 -8.49
N VAL A 32 -1.41 5.74 -9.59
CA VAL A 32 -2.65 6.53 -9.72
C VAL A 32 -3.67 6.05 -8.67
N PRO A 33 -4.38 6.97 -7.97
CA PRO A 33 -4.39 8.43 -8.08
C PRO A 33 -3.36 9.16 -7.19
N PHE A 34 -2.53 8.46 -6.41
CA PHE A 34 -1.68 9.03 -5.35
C PHE A 34 -0.24 9.37 -5.80
N HIS A 35 -0.05 9.64 -7.09
CA HIS A 35 1.27 9.86 -7.71
C HIS A 35 1.73 11.33 -7.75
N MET A 36 0.89 12.26 -7.29
CA MET A 36 1.11 13.71 -7.43
C MET A 36 2.42 14.20 -6.82
N TRP A 37 2.93 13.52 -5.80
CA TRP A 37 4.20 13.89 -5.14
C TRP A 37 5.45 13.54 -5.97
N VAL A 38 5.33 12.59 -6.91
CA VAL A 38 6.48 11.97 -7.59
C VAL A 38 7.26 12.99 -8.45
N PRO A 39 6.61 13.83 -9.29
CA PRO A 39 7.34 14.81 -10.09
C PRO A 39 8.10 15.82 -9.23
N ASP A 40 7.41 16.45 -8.27
CA ASP A 40 7.98 17.50 -7.41
C ASP A 40 9.18 17.00 -6.60
N VAL A 41 9.11 15.77 -6.08
CA VAL A 41 10.22 15.18 -5.30
C VAL A 41 11.39 14.75 -6.20
N TYR A 42 11.11 14.30 -7.43
CA TYR A 42 12.18 13.84 -8.34
C TYR A 42 12.96 15.03 -8.91
N GLU A 43 12.27 16.16 -9.13
CA GLU A 43 12.88 17.41 -9.54
C GLU A 43 13.61 18.11 -8.39
N GLY A 44 13.01 18.14 -7.20
CA GLY A 44 13.57 18.88 -6.05
C GLY A 44 14.74 18.19 -5.33
N ALA A 45 14.98 16.89 -5.57
CA ALA A 45 16.02 16.13 -4.88
C ALA A 45 17.33 16.02 -5.69
N PRO A 46 18.49 15.85 -5.02
CA PRO A 46 19.74 15.52 -5.71
C PRO A 46 19.61 14.25 -6.55
N THR A 47 20.30 14.18 -7.70
CA THR A 47 20.18 13.08 -8.66
C THR A 47 20.38 11.69 -8.04
N THR A 48 21.31 11.54 -7.09
CA THR A 48 21.56 10.27 -6.39
C THR A 48 20.38 9.85 -5.51
N ILE A 49 19.68 10.81 -4.90
CA ILE A 49 18.47 10.56 -4.09
C ILE A 49 17.31 10.19 -4.98
N THR A 50 17.10 10.90 -6.10
CA THR A 50 16.08 10.57 -7.09
C THR A 50 16.29 9.16 -7.65
N ALA A 51 17.54 8.81 -7.98
CA ALA A 51 17.90 7.46 -8.44
C ALA A 51 17.53 6.39 -7.39
N PHE A 52 17.94 6.57 -6.13
CA PHE A 52 17.59 5.65 -5.04
C PHE A 52 16.08 5.53 -4.83
N MET A 53 15.37 6.66 -4.74
CA MET A 53 13.92 6.74 -4.51
C MET A 53 13.11 6.16 -5.67
N SER A 54 13.65 6.16 -6.89
CA SER A 54 13.01 5.58 -8.07
C SER A 54 12.97 4.05 -8.08
N VAL A 55 13.85 3.40 -7.33
CA VAL A 55 14.01 1.94 -7.36
C VAL A 55 13.78 1.31 -5.99
N ALA A 56 14.63 1.58 -5.01
CA ALA A 56 14.69 0.78 -3.78
C ALA A 56 13.39 0.86 -2.94
N PRO A 57 12.81 2.05 -2.66
CA PRO A 57 11.55 2.14 -1.95
C PRO A 57 10.36 1.57 -2.73
N LYS A 58 10.37 1.65 -4.07
CA LYS A 58 9.32 1.09 -4.92
C LYS A 58 9.38 -0.43 -4.93
N ALA A 59 10.56 -1.02 -5.06
CA ALA A 59 10.75 -2.46 -4.97
C ALA A 59 10.30 -3.00 -3.60
N ALA A 60 10.68 -2.32 -2.51
CA ALA A 60 10.20 -2.64 -1.17
C ALA A 60 8.67 -2.49 -1.06
N GLY A 61 8.11 -1.42 -1.62
CA GLY A 61 6.66 -1.20 -1.68
C GLY A 61 5.92 -2.35 -2.38
N PHE A 62 6.40 -2.78 -3.55
CA PHE A 62 5.83 -3.93 -4.26
C PHE A 62 5.99 -5.24 -3.48
N ALA A 63 7.13 -5.48 -2.83
CA ALA A 63 7.31 -6.65 -1.98
C ALA A 63 6.32 -6.68 -0.80
N VAL A 64 6.04 -5.53 -0.18
CA VAL A 64 5.03 -5.41 0.88
C VAL A 64 3.62 -5.61 0.32
N ILE A 65 3.30 -5.03 -0.84
CA ILE A 65 2.01 -5.26 -1.52
C ILE A 65 1.79 -6.75 -1.74
N LEU A 66 2.75 -7.46 -2.35
CA LEU A 66 2.64 -8.90 -2.56
C LEU A 66 2.48 -9.65 -1.23
N ARG A 67 3.26 -9.30 -0.20
CA ARG A 67 3.18 -9.95 1.12
C ARG A 67 1.82 -9.77 1.77
N VAL A 68 1.21 -8.58 1.66
CA VAL A 68 -0.07 -8.23 2.27
C VAL A 68 -1.23 -8.87 1.50
N PHE A 69 -1.21 -8.81 0.17
CA PHE A 69 -2.28 -9.39 -0.63
C PHE A 69 -2.27 -10.91 -0.60
N LEU A 70 -1.10 -11.56 -0.68
CA LEU A 70 -1.01 -13.02 -0.78
C LEU A 70 -1.15 -13.76 0.56
N ASN A 71 -0.98 -13.07 1.70
CA ASN A 71 -1.05 -13.70 3.01
C ASN A 71 -2.23 -13.18 3.85
N PRO A 72 -2.17 -12.00 4.51
CA PRO A 72 -3.23 -11.59 5.42
C PRO A 72 -4.55 -11.26 4.71
N LEU A 73 -4.55 -10.65 3.52
CA LEU A 73 -5.81 -10.31 2.83
C LEU A 73 -6.49 -11.54 2.20
N VAL A 74 -5.72 -12.49 1.68
CA VAL A 74 -6.26 -13.80 1.25
C VAL A 74 -6.79 -14.56 2.46
N ALA A 75 -6.06 -14.59 3.59
CA ALA A 75 -6.58 -15.24 4.80
C ALA A 75 -7.85 -14.56 5.35
N ALA A 76 -7.99 -13.25 5.13
CA ALA A 76 -9.17 -12.49 5.48
C ALA A 76 -10.26 -12.55 4.41
N SER A 77 -10.06 -13.28 3.30
CA SER A 77 -10.97 -13.19 2.17
C SER A 77 -12.34 -13.83 2.41
N ASP A 78 -12.42 -14.69 3.41
CA ASP A 78 -13.66 -15.36 3.82
C ASP A 78 -14.50 -14.49 4.76
N ALA A 79 -13.98 -13.31 5.16
CA ALA A 79 -14.62 -12.42 6.14
C ALA A 79 -15.46 -11.29 5.50
N TRP A 80 -15.46 -11.18 4.17
CA TRP A 80 -16.27 -10.22 3.39
C TRP A 80 -17.09 -10.97 2.34
#